data_AF-A0A9N9QT28-F1
#
_entry.id   AF-A0A9N9QT28-F1
#
_cell.length_a   1.000
_cell.length_b   1.000
_cell.length_c   1.000
_cell.angle_alpha   90.00
_cell.angle_beta   90.00
_cell.angle_gamma   90.00
#
_symmetry.space_group_name_H-M   'P 1'
#
loop_
_entity.id
_entity.type
_entity.pdbx_description
1 polymer ?
#
loop_
_entity_poly.entity_id
_entity_poly.type
_entity_poly.pdbx_seq_one_letter_code
_entity_poly.pdbx_strand_id
1 'polypeptide(L)'
;MNEDLEMVDFHLGNFVINIDSKTARNLCEDPELARRYIDELRRQCPEAEAGTSTSTSSVLVPSVAAASQPVHNQKSEQKVWTTSKGQTPRDLQATAFFLCLRKDLDKKFKDKKTANTTLWQEVAEKMNRNGYFVGYGSDGRERCRQKFANLQQTYLKYIDRRRQTGEDTLDGIDVEETPEDNIKSVFPLVGYPANSHLSVSTSSQLIKASELMEGFESSN
;
A
#
# COMPACT_ATOMS: atom_id res chain seq x y z
N MET A 1 -19.83 7.62 -25.12
CA MET A 1 -20.72 8.18 -24.08
C MET A 1 -20.01 7.87 -22.78
N ASN A 2 -19.42 8.87 -22.13
CA ASN A 2 -18.81 8.69 -20.82
C ASN A 2 -19.97 8.65 -19.84
N GLU A 3 -20.28 7.47 -19.32
CA GLU A 3 -21.19 7.38 -18.18
C GLU A 3 -20.46 8.00 -16.99
N ASP A 4 -20.97 9.14 -16.53
CA ASP A 4 -20.39 9.93 -15.46
C ASP A 4 -20.16 9.07 -14.21
N LEU A 5 -18.92 9.11 -13.70
CA LEU A 5 -18.50 8.58 -12.41
C LEU A 5 -19.13 9.41 -11.28
N GLU A 6 -20.45 9.38 -11.18
CA GLU A 6 -21.16 9.96 -10.04
C GLU A 6 -20.95 9.05 -8.83
N MET A 7 -20.25 9.60 -7.84
CA MET A 7 -20.08 8.99 -6.53
C MET A 7 -21.31 9.30 -5.68
N VAL A 8 -21.87 8.27 -5.06
CA VAL A 8 -23.07 8.35 -4.22
C VAL A 8 -22.76 7.83 -2.82
N ASP A 9 -23.39 8.44 -1.82
CA ASP A 9 -23.37 7.93 -0.46
C ASP A 9 -24.36 6.77 -0.35
N PHE A 10 -23.82 5.57 -0.20
CA PHE A 10 -24.59 4.33 -0.11
C PHE A 10 -24.64 3.85 1.33
N HIS A 11 -25.85 3.61 1.83
CA HIS A 11 -26.10 3.14 3.18
C HIS A 11 -26.13 1.60 3.21
N LEU A 12 -25.15 1.01 3.88
CA LEU A 12 -25.00 -0.43 3.99
C LEU A 12 -25.06 -0.82 5.48
N GLY A 13 -26.28 -1.04 5.97
CA GLY A 13 -26.54 -1.24 7.40
C GLY A 13 -26.28 0.04 8.20
N ASN A 14 -25.32 0.00 9.12
CA ASN A 14 -24.86 1.14 9.92
C ASN A 14 -23.68 1.89 9.29
N PHE A 15 -23.22 1.48 8.11
CA PHE A 15 -22.12 2.13 7.39
C PHE A 15 -22.65 3.04 6.29
N VAL A 16 -21.99 4.18 6.12
CA VAL A 16 -22.18 5.07 4.96
C VAL A 16 -20.87 5.05 4.18
N ILE A 17 -20.92 4.58 2.95
CA ILE A 17 -19.75 4.46 2.07
C ILE A 17 -19.98 5.28 0.80
N ASN A 18 -18.96 6.01 0.36
CA ASN A 18 -19.01 6.77 -0.88
C ASN A 18 -18.45 5.91 -2.01
N ILE A 19 -19.33 5.48 -2.92
CA ILE A 19 -19.01 4.54 -4.01
C ILE A 19 -19.63 5.01 -5.32
N ASP A 20 -19.16 4.51 -6.46
CA ASP A 20 -19.76 4.86 -7.74
C ASP A 20 -21.17 4.29 -7.89
N SER A 21 -22.00 4.98 -8.68
CA SER A 21 -23.40 4.63 -8.90
C SER A 21 -23.62 3.22 -9.46
N LYS A 22 -22.67 2.67 -10.22
CA LYS A 22 -22.74 1.31 -10.76
C LYS A 22 -22.49 0.28 -9.67
N THR A 23 -21.51 0.50 -8.80
CA THR A 23 -21.25 -0.36 -7.63
C THR A 23 -22.43 -0.30 -6.65
N ALA A 24 -23.02 0.88 -6.42
CA ALA A 24 -24.24 1.02 -5.61
C ALA A 24 -25.40 0.17 -6.16
N ARG A 25 -25.59 0.16 -7.48
CA ARG A 25 -26.61 -0.66 -8.13
C ARG A 25 -26.33 -2.16 -7.94
N ASN A 26 -25.10 -2.60 -8.16
CA ASN A 26 -24.71 -4.00 -7.98
C ASN A 26 -24.94 -4.49 -6.53
N LEU A 27 -24.66 -3.64 -5.53
CA LEU A 27 -24.92 -3.95 -4.12
C LEU A 27 -26.41 -3.99 -3.77
N CYS A 28 -27.25 -3.25 -4.49
CA CYS A 28 -28.71 -3.33 -4.36
C CYS A 28 -29.29 -4.58 -5.01
N GLU A 29 -28.73 -5.02 -6.14
CA GLU A 29 -29.21 -6.18 -6.90
C GLU A 29 -28.78 -7.52 -6.29
N ASP A 30 -27.59 -7.58 -5.68
CA ASP A 30 -27.06 -8.80 -5.06
C ASP A 30 -26.88 -8.63 -3.52
N PRO A 31 -27.84 -9.15 -2.71
CA PRO A 31 -27.76 -9.04 -1.26
C PRO A 31 -26.62 -9.89 -0.65
N GLU A 32 -26.14 -10.94 -1.32
CA GLU A 32 -25.01 -11.74 -0.82
C GLU A 32 -23.69 -10.99 -1.01
N LEU A 33 -23.55 -10.28 -2.14
CA LEU A 33 -22.42 -9.38 -2.36
C LEU A 33 -22.39 -8.27 -1.31
N ALA A 34 -23.56 -7.67 -1.01
CA ALA A 34 -23.70 -6.67 0.04
C ALA A 34 -23.25 -7.20 1.42
N ARG A 35 -23.63 -8.44 1.79
CA ARG A 35 -23.20 -9.07 3.05
C ARG A 35 -21.70 -9.30 3.10
N ARG A 36 -21.11 -9.83 2.03
CA ARG A 36 -19.64 -10.01 1.95
C ARG A 36 -18.90 -8.69 2.11
N TYR A 37 -19.44 -7.62 1.53
CA TYR A 37 -18.87 -6.29 1.65
C TYR A 37 -18.93 -5.76 3.09
N ILE A 38 -20.07 -5.93 3.78
CA ILE A 38 -20.20 -5.58 5.22
C ILE A 38 -19.19 -6.35 6.08
N ASP A 39 -19.06 -7.66 5.86
CA ASP A 39 -18.15 -8.49 6.66
C ASP A 39 -16.69 -8.12 6.41
N GLU A 40 -16.34 -7.75 5.18
CA GLU A 40 -15.00 -7.24 4.86
C GLU A 40 -14.74 -5.87 5.51
N LEU A 41 -15.71 -4.95 5.50
CA LEU A 41 -15.60 -3.67 6.22
C LEU A 41 -15.39 -3.87 7.72
N ARG A 42 -16.13 -4.82 8.34
CA ARG A 42 -15.93 -5.19 9.76
C ARG A 42 -14.56 -5.78 10.02
N ARG A 43 -14.01 -6.55 9.07
CA ARG A 43 -12.67 -7.13 9.19
C ARG A 43 -11.58 -6.07 9.13
N GLN A 44 -11.77 -5.02 8.35
CA GLN A 44 -10.80 -3.93 8.18
C GLN A 44 -10.83 -2.91 9.33
N CYS A 45 -11.98 -2.73 9.98
CA CYS A 45 -12.14 -1.86 11.15
C CYS A 45 -12.58 -2.66 12.39
N PRO A 46 -11.66 -3.35 13.09
CA PRO A 46 -11.97 -3.99 14.36
C PRO A 46 -12.03 -2.93 15.47
N GLU A 47 -13.06 -2.09 15.48
CA GLU A 47 -13.27 -1.13 16.57
C GLU A 47 -14.72 -1.13 17.09
N ALA A 48 -14.83 -1.67 18.31
CA ALA A 48 -15.86 -1.40 19.32
C ALA A 48 -17.30 -1.87 19.06
N GLU A 49 -17.52 -3.18 19.05
CA GLU A 49 -18.76 -3.77 19.57
C GLU A 49 -18.79 -3.61 21.11
N ALA A 50 -19.18 -2.42 21.59
CA ALA A 50 -19.84 -2.25 22.87
C ALA A 50 -20.47 -0.85 22.95
N GLY A 51 -21.80 -0.78 22.78
CA GLY A 51 -22.58 0.32 23.36
C GLY A 51 -23.60 0.97 22.44
N THR A 52 -24.69 0.26 22.18
CA THR A 52 -25.99 0.89 21.95
C THR A 52 -26.37 1.69 23.19
N SER A 53 -26.69 2.99 23.05
CA SER A 53 -27.81 3.64 23.76
C SER A 53 -28.05 5.08 23.30
N THR A 54 -29.20 5.25 22.65
CA THR A 54 -30.09 6.41 22.63
C THR A 54 -30.04 7.31 23.87
N SER A 55 -29.94 8.64 23.68
CA SER A 55 -30.77 9.68 24.32
C SER A 55 -30.18 11.08 24.05
N THR A 56 -30.86 11.93 23.30
CA THR A 56 -31.80 12.97 23.76
C THR A 56 -31.12 14.30 24.08
N SER A 57 -31.52 15.30 23.30
CA SER A 57 -31.25 16.73 23.39
C SER A 57 -31.27 17.31 24.82
N SER A 58 -30.28 18.15 25.16
CA SER A 58 -30.55 19.42 25.85
C SER A 58 -29.38 20.38 25.85
N VAL A 59 -29.75 21.65 25.75
CA VAL A 59 -28.97 22.88 25.65
C VAL A 59 -28.37 23.26 27.01
N LEU A 60 -27.16 23.83 27.03
CA LEU A 60 -26.80 25.15 27.61
C LEU A 60 -25.27 25.37 27.70
N VAL A 61 -24.89 26.62 27.41
CA VAL A 61 -23.57 27.29 27.29
C VAL A 61 -22.99 27.73 28.66
N PRO A 62 -21.86 28.48 28.76
CA PRO A 62 -20.43 28.13 28.59
C PRO A 62 -19.60 28.54 29.86
N SER A 63 -18.27 28.68 29.75
CA SER A 63 -17.30 29.26 30.75
C SER A 63 -16.65 28.20 31.65
N VAL A 64 -15.32 28.05 31.77
CA VAL A 64 -14.24 29.03 32.02
C VAL A 64 -12.88 28.49 31.52
N ALA A 65 -11.96 29.41 31.27
CA ALA A 65 -10.57 29.17 30.86
C ALA A 65 -9.76 28.27 31.81
N ALA A 66 -9.01 27.33 31.24
CA ALA A 66 -7.75 26.85 31.81
C ALA A 66 -6.89 26.21 30.73
N ALA A 67 -5.68 26.74 30.55
CA ALA A 67 -4.66 26.26 29.64
C ALA A 67 -4.44 24.75 29.79
N SER A 68 -4.66 24.00 28.71
CA SER A 68 -4.30 22.59 28.61
C SER A 68 -3.27 22.44 27.51
N GLN A 69 -2.10 21.99 27.92
CA GLN A 69 -0.95 21.69 27.07
C GLN A 69 -1.34 20.63 26.02
N PRO A 70 -0.73 20.64 24.82
CA PRO A 70 -0.93 19.59 23.85
C PRO A 70 -0.31 18.30 24.40
N VAL A 71 -1.17 17.36 24.78
CA VAL A 71 -0.78 15.99 25.13
C VAL A 71 -0.34 15.31 23.83
N HIS A 72 0.93 15.51 23.48
CA HIS A 72 1.58 14.77 22.40
C HIS A 72 1.70 13.32 22.89
N ASN A 73 0.74 12.48 22.49
CA ASN A 73 0.78 11.04 22.68
C ASN A 73 2.01 10.51 21.92
N GLN A 74 3.15 10.39 22.61
CA GLN A 74 4.40 9.86 22.06
C GLN A 74 4.27 8.35 21.86
N LYS A 75 3.51 7.96 20.83
CA LYS A 75 3.60 6.63 20.24
C LYS A 75 5.01 6.56 19.67
N SER A 76 5.90 5.82 20.34
CA SER A 76 7.29 5.63 19.92
C SER A 76 7.31 5.34 18.42
N GLU A 77 7.98 6.20 17.65
CA GLU A 77 8.03 6.12 16.19
C GLU A 77 8.81 4.85 15.80
N GLN A 78 8.11 3.73 15.75
CA GLN A 78 8.71 2.45 15.40
C GLN A 78 9.16 2.51 13.95
N LYS A 79 10.47 2.40 13.79
CA LYS A 79 11.15 2.52 12.51
C LYS A 79 10.96 1.28 11.64
N VAL A 80 10.55 1.49 10.39
CA VAL A 80 10.37 0.42 9.41
C VAL A 80 11.72 -0.05 8.83
N TRP A 81 11.75 -1.30 8.37
CA TRP A 81 12.91 -1.97 7.76
C TRP A 81 14.13 -2.09 8.68
N THR A 82 13.89 -2.24 9.98
CA THR A 82 14.94 -2.38 11.00
C THR A 82 15.28 -3.82 11.35
N THR A 83 14.38 -4.77 11.08
CA THR A 83 14.48 -6.12 11.63
C THR A 83 15.10 -7.10 10.65
N SER A 84 16.20 -7.75 11.06
CA SER A 84 16.87 -8.80 10.28
C SER A 84 16.16 -10.17 10.34
N LYS A 85 15.19 -10.32 11.25
CA LYS A 85 14.48 -11.59 11.54
C LYS A 85 13.25 -11.83 10.65
N GLY A 86 13.02 -10.99 9.65
CA GLY A 86 11.89 -11.07 8.71
C GLY A 86 11.15 -9.74 8.58
N GLN A 87 10.39 -9.59 7.50
CA GLN A 87 9.56 -8.40 7.27
C GLN A 87 8.26 -8.52 8.07
N THR A 88 7.96 -7.49 8.85
CA THR A 88 6.68 -7.40 9.57
C THR A 88 5.55 -6.99 8.61
N PRO A 89 4.27 -7.21 8.95
CA PRO A 89 3.15 -6.70 8.15
C PRO A 89 3.23 -5.19 7.90
N ARG A 90 3.72 -4.43 8.88
CA ARG A 90 3.97 -2.99 8.75
C ARG A 90 5.07 -2.69 7.73
N ASP A 91 6.13 -3.50 7.68
CA ASP A 91 7.19 -3.35 6.68
C ASP A 91 6.70 -3.61 5.27
N LEU A 92 5.76 -4.56 5.10
CA LEU A 92 5.13 -4.84 3.80
C LEU A 92 4.27 -3.67 3.35
N GLN A 93 3.41 -3.15 4.22
CA GLN A 93 2.60 -1.95 3.94
C GLN A 93 3.49 -0.74 3.62
N ALA A 94 4.55 -0.53 4.40
CA ALA A 94 5.53 0.51 4.15
C ALA A 94 6.23 0.34 2.80
N THR A 95 6.56 -0.91 2.41
CA THR A 95 7.20 -1.21 1.13
C THR A 95 6.25 -0.97 -0.04
N ALA A 96 4.98 -1.36 0.08
CA ALA A 96 3.97 -1.10 -0.94
C ALA A 96 3.79 0.41 -1.16
N PHE A 97 3.57 1.17 -0.07
CA PHE A 97 3.44 2.62 -0.13
C PHE A 97 4.69 3.31 -0.70
N PHE A 98 5.87 2.86 -0.30
CA PHE A 98 7.14 3.33 -0.84
C PHE A 98 7.26 3.15 -2.36
N LEU A 99 6.83 1.99 -2.88
CA LEU A 99 6.85 1.72 -4.32
C LEU A 99 5.84 2.60 -5.07
N CYS A 100 4.65 2.86 -4.51
CA CYS A 100 3.70 3.83 -5.06
C CYS A 100 4.34 5.22 -5.17
N LEU A 101 4.95 5.72 -4.08
CA LEU A 101 5.64 7.02 -4.09
C LEU A 101 6.77 7.08 -5.13
N ARG A 102 7.53 6.01 -5.28
CA ARG A 102 8.63 5.95 -6.26
C ARG A 102 8.10 5.94 -7.68
N LYS A 103 6.95 5.30 -7.95
CA LYS A 103 6.26 5.30 -9.25
C LYS A 103 5.76 6.70 -9.59
N ASP A 104 5.12 7.38 -8.64
CA ASP A 104 4.60 8.75 -8.83
C ASP A 104 5.70 9.75 -9.14
N LEU A 105 6.87 9.58 -8.51
CA LEU A 105 8.04 10.43 -8.70
C LEU A 105 8.95 9.98 -9.85
N ASP A 106 8.60 8.91 -10.59
CA ASP A 106 9.49 8.29 -11.57
C ASP A 106 9.94 9.25 -12.67
N LYS A 107 9.01 10.08 -13.17
CA LYS A 107 9.33 11.13 -14.14
C LYS A 107 10.40 12.09 -13.64
N LYS A 108 10.41 12.42 -12.34
CA LYS A 108 11.41 13.29 -11.73
C LYS A 108 12.75 12.57 -11.54
N PHE A 109 12.72 11.27 -11.21
CA PHE A 109 13.94 10.47 -11.10
C PHE A 109 14.63 10.25 -12.44
N LYS A 110 13.88 10.25 -13.55
CA LYS A 110 14.42 10.19 -14.92
C LYS A 110 14.96 11.55 -15.40
N ASP A 111 14.55 12.65 -14.78
CA ASP A 111 15.05 13.98 -15.13
C ASP A 111 16.47 14.21 -14.60
N LYS A 112 17.43 14.32 -15.51
CA LYS A 112 18.85 14.56 -15.20
C LYS A 112 19.12 15.90 -14.52
N LYS A 113 18.17 16.84 -14.54
CA LYS A 113 18.31 18.15 -13.89
C LYS A 113 18.04 18.10 -12.39
N THR A 114 17.25 17.12 -11.93
CA THR A 114 16.88 17.02 -10.52
C THR A 114 17.87 16.11 -9.80
N ALA A 115 18.46 16.59 -8.70
CA ALA A 115 19.35 15.77 -7.90
C ALA A 115 18.57 14.62 -7.23
N ASN A 116 18.92 13.37 -7.54
CA ASN A 116 18.31 12.17 -6.95
C ASN A 116 18.31 12.20 -5.42
N THR A 117 19.32 12.81 -4.81
CA THR A 117 19.43 13.04 -3.36
C THR A 117 18.20 13.78 -2.81
N THR A 118 17.72 14.82 -3.50
CA THR A 118 16.56 15.61 -3.08
C THR A 118 15.27 14.81 -3.24
N LEU A 119 15.16 13.98 -4.27
CA LEU A 119 13.98 13.12 -4.47
C LEU A 119 13.88 12.02 -3.42
N TRP A 120 15.00 11.39 -3.07
CA TRP A 120 15.02 10.41 -1.98
C TRP A 120 14.69 11.04 -0.62
N GLN A 121 15.07 12.30 -0.41
CA GLN A 121 14.64 13.07 0.76
C GLN A 121 13.12 13.31 0.76
N GLU A 122 12.55 13.72 -0.38
CA GLU A 122 11.10 13.92 -0.55
C GLU A 122 10.33 12.62 -0.25
N VAL A 123 10.83 11.48 -0.74
CA VAL A 123 10.23 10.16 -0.48
C VAL A 123 10.25 9.82 1.01
N ALA A 124 11.40 10.00 1.67
CA ALA A 124 11.54 9.71 3.10
C ALA A 124 10.59 10.57 3.95
N GLU A 125 10.44 11.85 3.62
CA GLU A 125 9.51 12.74 4.29
C GLU A 125 8.05 12.36 4.08
N LYS A 126 7.67 11.96 2.85
CA LYS A 126 6.31 11.48 2.58
C LYS A 126 6.03 10.17 3.33
N MET A 127 7.01 9.26 3.42
CA MET A 127 6.88 8.05 4.23
C MET A 127 6.67 8.38 5.72
N ASN A 128 7.51 9.25 6.29
CA ASN A 128 7.38 9.65 7.69
C ASN A 128 6.02 10.32 7.97
N ARG A 129 5.56 11.20 7.08
CA ARG A 129 4.25 11.87 7.17
C ARG A 129 3.07 10.90 7.15
N ASN A 130 3.21 9.75 6.48
CA ASN A 130 2.18 8.71 6.41
C ASN A 130 2.33 7.64 7.52
N GLY A 131 3.12 7.92 8.56
CA GLY A 131 3.28 7.01 9.71
C GLY A 131 4.25 5.86 9.49
N TYR A 132 4.97 5.84 8.36
CA TYR A 132 6.04 4.89 8.08
C TYR A 132 7.40 5.54 8.35
N PHE A 133 7.80 5.52 9.62
CA PHE A 133 9.03 6.18 10.03
C PHE A 133 10.27 5.46 9.49
N VAL A 134 11.03 6.11 8.60
CA VAL A 134 12.28 5.59 7.99
C VAL A 134 13.54 6.26 8.56
N GLY A 135 13.40 7.35 9.30
CA GLY A 135 14.50 8.17 9.82
C GLY A 135 14.43 9.62 9.33
N TYR A 136 15.23 10.49 9.94
CA TYR A 136 15.29 11.92 9.61
C TYR A 136 16.47 12.25 8.70
N GLY A 137 16.31 13.28 7.87
CA GLY A 137 17.37 13.82 7.02
C GLY A 137 18.08 12.76 6.17
N SER A 138 19.41 12.74 6.25
CA SER A 138 20.28 11.85 5.46
C SER A 138 20.06 10.37 5.73
N ASP A 139 19.74 9.98 6.97
CA ASP A 139 19.51 8.58 7.36
C ASP A 139 18.22 8.02 6.74
N GLY A 140 17.14 8.79 6.74
CA GLY A 140 15.89 8.41 6.08
C GLY A 140 16.07 8.29 4.55
N ARG A 141 16.74 9.28 3.97
CA ARG A 141 17.08 9.31 2.55
C ARG A 141 17.87 8.08 2.11
N GLU A 142 18.96 7.76 2.80
CA GLU A 142 19.82 6.63 2.43
C GLU A 142 19.10 5.28 2.62
N ARG A 143 18.25 5.14 3.64
CA ARG A 143 17.41 3.94 3.79
C ARG A 143 16.47 3.73 2.62
N CYS A 144 15.77 4.77 2.17
CA CYS A 144 14.91 4.68 1.00
C CYS A 144 15.70 4.26 -0.24
N ARG A 145 16.86 4.88 -0.47
CA ARG A 145 17.74 4.53 -1.60
C ARG A 145 18.21 3.08 -1.55
N GLN A 146 18.73 2.64 -0.39
CA GLN A 146 19.23 1.28 -0.20
C GLN A 146 18.11 0.25 -0.32
N LYS A 147 16.93 0.53 0.24
CA LYS A 147 15.76 -0.35 0.13
C LYS A 147 15.37 -0.54 -1.34
N PHE A 148 15.33 0.53 -2.13
CA PHE A 148 15.03 0.44 -3.56
C PHE A 148 16.08 -0.36 -4.31
N ALA A 149 17.38 -0.10 -4.09
CA ALA A 149 18.46 -0.84 -4.73
C ALA A 149 18.37 -2.35 -4.43
N ASN A 150 18.07 -2.71 -3.19
CA ASN A 150 17.87 -4.11 -2.79
C ASN A 150 16.68 -4.74 -3.52
N LEU A 151 15.53 -4.04 -3.59
CA LEU A 151 14.35 -4.53 -4.30
C LEU A 151 14.62 -4.73 -5.79
N GLN A 152 15.30 -3.76 -6.43
CA GLN A 152 15.67 -3.83 -7.84
C GLN A 152 16.61 -5.02 -8.11
N GLN A 153 17.64 -5.21 -7.28
CA GLN A 153 18.55 -6.35 -7.41
C GLN A 153 17.82 -7.69 -7.23
N THR A 154 16.93 -7.80 -6.23
CA THR A 154 16.13 -9.02 -6.03
C THR A 154 15.25 -9.31 -7.23
N TYR A 155 14.63 -8.30 -7.83
CA TYR A 155 13.82 -8.43 -9.03
C TYR A 155 14.64 -8.87 -10.26
N LEU A 156 15.79 -8.25 -10.50
CA LEU A 156 16.66 -8.64 -11.61
C LEU A 156 17.13 -10.09 -11.49
N LYS A 157 17.52 -10.52 -10.28
CA LYS A 157 17.86 -11.93 -9.99
C LYS A 157 16.68 -12.85 -10.21
N TYR A 158 15.47 -12.40 -9.90
CA TYR A 158 14.25 -13.17 -10.13
C TYR A 158 14.03 -13.43 -11.63
N ILE A 159 14.09 -12.37 -12.45
CA ILE A 159 13.98 -12.48 -13.91
C ILE A 159 15.05 -13.39 -14.49
N ASP A 160 16.31 -13.16 -14.14
CA ASP A 160 17.45 -13.91 -14.68
C ASP A 160 17.31 -15.42 -14.47
N ARG A 161 16.89 -15.80 -13.26
CA ARG A 161 16.69 -17.20 -12.92
C ARG A 161 15.41 -17.80 -13.52
N ARG A 162 14.35 -17.01 -13.76
CA ARG A 162 13.21 -17.46 -14.58
C ARG A 162 13.66 -17.79 -16.00
N ARG A 163 14.46 -16.92 -16.61
CA ARG A 163 15.06 -17.15 -17.95
C ARG A 163 15.90 -18.44 -17.97
N GLN A 164 16.63 -18.74 -16.91
CA GLN A 164 17.46 -19.95 -16.79
C GLN A 164 16.66 -21.25 -16.53
N THR A 165 15.49 -21.17 -15.90
CA THR A 165 14.70 -22.36 -15.52
C THR A 165 13.84 -22.89 -16.67
N GLY A 166 13.75 -22.17 -17.80
CA GLY A 166 13.05 -22.64 -19.00
C GLY A 166 11.54 -22.79 -18.82
N GLU A 167 10.96 -22.19 -17.78
CA GLU A 167 9.52 -22.15 -17.52
C GLU A 167 8.84 -21.06 -18.37
N ASP A 168 9.16 -21.07 -19.67
CA ASP A 168 8.51 -20.28 -20.72
C ASP A 168 7.60 -21.22 -21.51
N THR A 169 6.48 -21.60 -20.88
CA THR A 169 5.26 -22.01 -21.58
C THR A 169 4.20 -20.93 -21.36
N LEU A 170 4.50 -19.70 -21.80
CA LEU A 170 3.50 -18.72 -22.14
C LEU A 170 3.91 -18.11 -23.47
N ASP A 171 3.11 -18.42 -24.49
CA ASP A 171 3.34 -18.10 -25.88
C ASP A 171 3.60 -16.60 -26.12
N GLY A 172 4.75 -16.29 -26.73
CA GLY A 172 4.82 -15.25 -27.77
C GLY A 172 4.80 -13.78 -27.36
N ILE A 173 5.55 -13.36 -26.34
CA ILE A 173 5.92 -11.94 -26.20
C ILE A 173 7.43 -11.78 -26.43
N ASP A 174 7.79 -11.51 -27.69
CA ASP A 174 9.09 -10.94 -28.05
C ASP A 174 9.19 -9.52 -27.44
N VAL A 175 9.72 -9.43 -26.22
CA VAL A 175 10.05 -8.15 -25.60
C VAL A 175 11.40 -7.70 -26.14
N GLU A 176 11.37 -6.85 -27.17
CA GLU A 176 12.51 -6.03 -27.58
C GLU A 176 12.98 -5.19 -26.37
N GLU A 177 14.22 -5.40 -25.97
CA GLU A 177 14.74 -5.14 -24.63
C GLU A 177 15.23 -3.68 -24.50
N THR A 178 14.54 -2.87 -23.69
CA THR A 178 15.13 -1.64 -23.11
C THR A 178 15.07 -1.70 -21.57
N PRO A 179 16.20 -1.57 -20.86
CA PRO A 179 16.32 -1.95 -19.45
C PRO A 179 15.66 -0.98 -18.43
N GLU A 180 14.96 0.07 -18.88
CA GLU A 180 14.52 1.16 -17.98
C GLU A 180 12.98 1.37 -17.90
N ASP A 181 12.18 0.66 -18.71
CA ASP A 181 10.73 0.91 -18.80
C ASP A 181 9.83 -0.26 -18.36
N ASN A 182 10.39 -1.40 -17.94
CA ASN A 182 9.63 -2.62 -17.65
C ASN A 182 9.48 -2.96 -16.14
N ILE A 183 9.01 -1.99 -15.35
CA ILE A 183 8.39 -2.27 -14.02
C ILE A 183 6.86 -2.43 -14.17
N LYS A 184 6.33 -2.35 -15.41
CA LYS A 184 4.88 -2.27 -15.66
C LYS A 184 4.20 -3.60 -15.99
N SER A 185 4.93 -4.69 -16.19
CA SER A 185 4.33 -5.92 -16.71
C SER A 185 4.72 -7.15 -15.88
N VAL A 186 3.76 -7.60 -15.07
CA VAL A 186 3.50 -8.99 -14.69
C VAL A 186 4.59 -9.66 -13.83
N PHE A 187 4.36 -9.68 -12.52
CA PHE A 187 4.95 -10.61 -11.57
C PHE A 187 4.12 -11.90 -11.52
N PRO A 188 4.54 -13.03 -12.11
CA PRO A 188 4.16 -14.33 -11.55
C PRO A 188 5.21 -14.72 -10.50
N LEU A 189 4.82 -15.52 -9.52
CA LEU A 189 5.66 -16.27 -8.57
C LEU A 189 6.19 -17.52 -9.31
N VAL A 190 7.34 -18.13 -9.02
CA VAL A 190 7.54 -19.27 -8.09
C VAL A 190 9.00 -19.78 -8.25
N GLY A 191 9.59 -20.33 -7.16
CA GLY A 191 10.56 -21.44 -7.20
C GLY A 191 12.08 -21.14 -7.18
N TYR A 192 12.74 -21.23 -6.01
CA TYR A 192 14.20 -21.43 -5.92
C TYR A 192 14.59 -22.67 -5.11
N PRO A 193 15.58 -23.46 -5.57
CA PRO A 193 16.33 -24.34 -4.71
C PRO A 193 17.46 -23.61 -3.98
N ALA A 194 17.88 -24.25 -2.90
CA ALA A 194 18.63 -23.76 -1.76
C ALA A 194 20.08 -23.31 -2.05
N ASN A 195 20.46 -22.15 -1.48
CA ASN A 195 21.61 -22.03 -0.58
C ASN A 195 21.84 -20.57 -0.16
N SER A 196 21.18 -20.17 0.92
CA SER A 196 21.70 -19.32 2.00
C SER A 196 20.54 -18.99 2.94
N HIS A 197 20.77 -19.23 4.21
CA HIS A 197 19.82 -19.24 5.31
C HIS A 197 19.15 -17.86 5.52
N LEU A 198 18.11 -17.56 4.73
CA LEU A 198 17.15 -16.48 4.94
C LEU A 198 15.73 -17.09 4.96
N SER A 199 15.00 -16.79 6.04
CA SER A 199 13.72 -17.38 6.42
C SER A 199 12.66 -17.34 5.30
N VAL A 200 12.10 -18.52 5.02
CA VAL A 200 11.06 -18.89 4.04
C VAL A 200 9.75 -18.10 4.20
N SER A 201 9.58 -17.33 5.28
CA SER A 201 8.32 -16.64 5.60
C SER A 201 8.02 -15.40 4.72
N THR A 202 9.02 -14.86 4.01
CA THR A 202 8.88 -13.59 3.25
C THR A 202 8.19 -13.77 1.90
N SER A 203 8.29 -14.95 1.28
CA SER A 203 7.79 -15.19 -0.08
C SER A 203 6.27 -15.41 -0.12
N SER A 204 5.67 -15.93 0.94
CA SER A 204 4.21 -16.15 1.00
C SER A 204 3.42 -14.91 1.41
N GLN A 205 4.07 -13.92 2.04
CA GLN A 205 3.42 -12.71 2.55
C GLN A 205 3.34 -11.58 1.50
N LEU A 206 4.19 -11.63 0.46
CA LEU A 206 4.13 -10.72 -0.69
C LEU A 206 3.00 -11.09 -1.68
N ILE A 207 2.54 -12.33 -1.67
CA ILE A 207 1.40 -12.83 -2.46
C ILE A 207 0.10 -12.11 -2.09
N LYS A 208 -0.09 -11.81 -0.80
CA LYS A 208 -1.27 -11.08 -0.30
C LYS A 208 -1.21 -9.57 -0.57
N ALA A 209 -0.02 -9.02 -0.81
CA ALA A 209 0.13 -7.60 -1.17
C ALA A 209 -0.17 -7.35 -2.66
N SER A 210 -0.01 -8.36 -3.52
CA SER A 210 -0.40 -8.29 -4.94
C SER A 210 -1.90 -8.48 -5.16
N GLU A 211 -2.60 -9.32 -4.39
CA GLU A 211 -4.07 -9.46 -4.46
C GLU A 211 -4.81 -8.13 -4.17
N LEU A 212 -4.22 -7.24 -3.38
CA LEU A 212 -4.74 -5.89 -3.08
C LEU A 212 -4.61 -4.88 -4.24
N MET A 213 -3.86 -5.21 -5.29
CA MET A 213 -3.60 -4.33 -6.45
C MET A 213 -4.35 -4.77 -7.72
N GLU A 214 -4.90 -5.99 -7.78
CA GLU A 214 -5.67 -6.48 -8.94
C GLU A 214 -7.10 -5.92 -9.02
N GLY A 215 -7.61 -5.31 -7.94
CA GLY A 215 -8.98 -4.78 -7.90
C GLY A 215 -9.21 -3.40 -8.51
N PHE A 216 -8.17 -2.69 -9.01
CA PHE A 216 -8.31 -1.27 -9.41
C PHE A 216 -8.11 -0.99 -10.91
N GLU A 217 -7.77 -2.00 -11.73
CA GLU A 217 -7.53 -1.81 -13.18
C GLU A 217 -8.57 -2.53 -14.08
N SER A 218 -9.76 -2.86 -13.57
CA SER A 218 -10.90 -3.34 -14.40
C SER A 218 -11.96 -2.28 -14.70
N SER A 219 -11.63 -0.99 -14.64
CA SER A 219 -12.48 0.06 -15.21
C SER A 219 -11.64 1.23 -15.70
N ASN A 220 -11.10 1.09 -16.91
CA ASN A 220 -10.93 2.19 -17.85
C ASN A 220 -10.82 1.65 -19.27
#